data_AF-A0A7S3HIS2-F1
#
_entry.id   AF-A0A7S3HIS2-F1
#
_cell.length_a   1.000
_cell.length_b   1.000
_cell.length_c   1.000
_cell.angle_alpha   90.00
_cell.angle_beta   90.00
_cell.angle_gamma   90.00
#
_symmetry.space_group_name_H-M   'P 1'
#
loop_
_entity.id
_entity.type
_entity.pdbx_description
1 polymer ?
#
loop_
_entity_poly.entity_id
_entity_poly.type
_entity_poly.pdbx_seq_one_letter_code
_entity_poly.pdbx_strand_id
1 'polypeptide(L)'
;TADKEEAPEKKKQKAEPEKKYEWVEVKKTKKRTKKTDLKVTATGRPGLSAEMLQKLMDAESAMQTEMRDIIETDEKKNDLEAYIFNMRDKCSESGIYKDFISAPERETFTSDLTKAEDWLYDTFDATKT
;
A
#
# COMPACT_ATOMS: atom_id res chain seq x y z
N THR A 1 -79.07 -53.84 -3.02
CA THR A 1 -80.33 -53.19 -2.59
C THR A 1 -80.82 -53.97 -1.39
N ALA A 2 -80.78 -53.50 -0.14
CA ALA A 2 -80.90 -52.16 0.43
C ALA A 2 -79.77 -51.93 1.48
N ASP A 3 -79.08 -50.78 1.49
CA ASP A 3 -79.43 -49.49 2.14
C ASP A 3 -79.33 -49.58 3.68
N LYS A 4 -78.22 -49.14 4.30
CA LYS A 4 -77.90 -47.77 4.80
C LYS A 4 -78.48 -47.57 6.23
N GLU A 5 -77.70 -47.64 7.31
CA GLU A 5 -76.70 -46.70 7.89
C GLU A 5 -77.29 -45.92 9.09
N GLU A 6 -76.69 -46.10 10.29
CA GLU A 6 -76.44 -45.11 11.39
C GLU A 6 -76.20 -45.89 12.72
N ALA A 7 -74.99 -45.95 13.30
CA ALA A 7 -74.24 -44.93 14.06
C ALA A 7 -74.67 -44.85 15.56
N PRO A 8 -73.80 -44.44 16.52
CA PRO A 8 -72.93 -45.35 17.28
C PRO A 8 -73.03 -45.21 18.81
N GLU A 9 -72.73 -46.28 19.56
CA GLU A 9 -72.65 -46.26 21.04
C GLU A 9 -71.24 -45.97 21.56
N LYS A 10 -71.13 -44.98 22.45
CA LYS A 10 -70.00 -44.79 23.39
C LYS A 10 -70.38 -45.41 24.74
N LYS A 11 -69.46 -46.19 25.35
CA LYS A 11 -68.83 -45.86 26.65
C LYS A 11 -67.94 -46.98 27.24
N LYS A 12 -66.72 -46.53 27.58
CA LYS A 12 -65.97 -46.70 28.84
C LYS A 12 -65.28 -48.03 29.22
N GLN A 13 -63.95 -47.89 29.26
CA GLN A 13 -63.00 -48.19 30.35
C GLN A 13 -62.79 -49.64 30.79
N LYS A 14 -61.55 -50.11 30.61
CA LYS A 14 -60.92 -51.15 31.43
C LYS A 14 -59.54 -50.70 31.89
N ALA A 15 -59.23 -51.09 33.12
CA ALA A 15 -58.08 -50.74 33.93
C ALA A 15 -56.79 -51.50 33.57
N GLU A 16 -55.67 -50.87 33.90
CA GLU A 16 -54.28 -51.36 33.90
C GLU A 16 -54.02 -52.50 34.89
N PRO A 17 -52.92 -53.24 34.68
CA PRO A 17 -51.93 -53.31 35.76
C PRO A 17 -50.47 -53.19 35.29
N GLU A 18 -49.65 -52.61 36.19
CA GLU A 18 -48.25 -52.21 36.06
C GLU A 18 -47.22 -53.34 35.89
N LYS A 19 -46.04 -53.03 35.30
CA LYS A 19 -44.73 -53.38 35.90
C LYS A 19 -43.49 -52.77 35.20
N LYS A 20 -42.64 -52.21 36.07
CA LYS A 20 -41.16 -52.15 36.11
C LYS A 20 -40.40 -51.43 34.99
N TYR A 21 -39.97 -50.22 35.33
CA TYR A 21 -38.89 -49.48 34.70
C TYR A 21 -37.53 -50.09 35.05
N GLU A 22 -36.87 -50.73 34.09
CA GLU A 22 -35.43 -50.98 34.17
C GLU A 22 -34.69 -49.69 33.81
N TRP A 23 -34.01 -49.13 34.79
CA TRP A 23 -33.13 -47.98 34.60
C TRP A 23 -31.90 -48.44 33.85
N VAL A 24 -31.92 -48.29 32.53
CA VAL A 24 -30.71 -48.46 31.71
C VAL A 24 -29.79 -47.28 32.01
N GLU A 25 -28.67 -47.52 32.69
CA GLU A 25 -27.63 -46.50 32.88
C GLU A 25 -27.04 -46.10 31.52
N VAL A 26 -27.57 -45.02 30.95
CA VAL A 26 -27.04 -44.40 29.74
C VAL A 26 -25.70 -43.73 30.13
N LYS A 27 -24.59 -44.46 29.95
CA LYS A 27 -23.25 -43.87 29.97
C LYS A 27 -23.20 -42.72 28.97
N LYS A 28 -23.20 -41.48 29.47
CA LYS A 28 -23.04 -40.28 28.65
C LYS A 28 -21.68 -40.34 27.97
N THR A 29 -21.67 -40.71 26.68
CA THR A 29 -20.47 -40.63 25.85
C THR A 29 -20.06 -39.17 25.73
N LYS A 30 -18.84 -38.85 26.21
CA LYS A 30 -18.28 -37.49 26.08
C LYS A 30 -18.12 -37.17 24.59
N LYS A 31 -18.98 -36.30 24.07
CA LYS A 31 -18.87 -35.76 22.70
C LYS A 31 -17.53 -35.02 22.57
N ARG A 32 -16.61 -35.57 21.78
CA ARG A 32 -15.33 -34.95 21.48
C ARG A 32 -15.50 -33.98 20.32
N THR A 33 -15.78 -32.72 20.62
CA THR A 33 -15.88 -31.66 19.62
C THR A 33 -14.48 -31.32 19.09
N LYS A 34 -14.22 -31.62 17.82
CA LYS A 34 -13.03 -31.11 17.12
C LYS A 34 -13.39 -29.76 16.51
N LYS A 35 -12.80 -28.69 17.04
CA LYS A 35 -12.80 -27.38 16.40
C LYS A 35 -11.64 -27.35 15.42
N THR A 36 -11.94 -27.29 14.14
CA THR A 36 -10.97 -27.09 13.05
C THR A 36 -11.22 -25.72 12.47
N ASP A 37 -10.16 -24.92 12.38
CA ASP A 37 -10.23 -23.62 11.73
C ASP A 37 -10.40 -23.82 10.23
N LEU A 38 -11.49 -23.29 9.68
CA LEU A 38 -11.78 -23.37 8.24
C LEU A 38 -11.21 -22.13 7.57
N LYS A 39 -10.27 -22.35 6.65
CA LYS A 39 -9.68 -21.26 5.87
C LYS A 39 -10.69 -20.79 4.82
N VAL A 40 -11.38 -19.70 5.10
CA VAL A 40 -12.36 -19.10 4.19
C VAL A 40 -11.63 -18.16 3.22
N THR A 41 -11.57 -18.52 1.95
CA THR A 41 -11.13 -17.65 0.87
C THR A 41 -12.34 -16.98 0.24
N ALA A 42 -12.44 -15.65 0.39
CA ALA A 42 -13.51 -14.88 -0.23
C ALA A 42 -13.17 -14.61 -1.70
N THR A 43 -13.86 -15.29 -2.61
CA THR A 43 -13.77 -15.07 -4.06
C THR A 43 -14.87 -14.12 -4.54
N GLY A 44 -14.60 -13.31 -5.58
CA GLY A 44 -15.62 -12.47 -6.22
C GLY A 44 -16.01 -11.17 -5.49
N ARG A 45 -15.16 -10.65 -4.59
CA ARG A 45 -15.38 -9.31 -4.03
C ARG A 45 -15.15 -8.23 -5.10
N PRO A 46 -15.94 -7.15 -5.12
CA PRO A 46 -15.61 -5.98 -5.92
C PRO A 46 -14.30 -5.37 -5.40
N GLY A 47 -13.26 -5.34 -6.24
CA GLY A 47 -11.91 -4.87 -5.91
C GLY A 47 -10.85 -5.51 -6.82
N LEU A 48 -9.65 -4.94 -6.83
CA LEU A 48 -8.51 -5.53 -7.53
C LEU A 48 -7.99 -6.76 -6.78
N SER A 49 -7.48 -7.75 -7.52
CA SER A 49 -6.78 -8.89 -6.90
C SER A 49 -5.49 -8.41 -6.21
N ALA A 50 -5.02 -9.16 -5.21
CA ALA A 50 -3.76 -8.84 -4.53
C ALA A 50 -2.58 -8.74 -5.52
N GLU A 51 -2.57 -9.58 -6.56
CA GLU A 51 -1.55 -9.55 -7.62
C GLU A 51 -1.61 -8.26 -8.46
N MET A 52 -2.83 -7.82 -8.83
CA MET A 52 -2.99 -6.58 -9.60
C MET A 52 -2.67 -5.35 -8.75
N LEU A 53 -3.03 -5.36 -7.46
CA LEU A 53 -2.66 -4.31 -6.51
C LEU A 53 -1.14 -4.20 -6.38
N GLN A 54 -0.45 -5.32 -6.18
CA GLN A 54 1.00 -5.32 -6.09
C GLN A 54 1.64 -4.78 -7.37
N LYS A 55 1.18 -5.24 -8.54
CA LYS A 55 1.68 -4.75 -9.83
C LYS A 55 1.51 -3.24 -10.01
N LEU A 56 0.37 -2.68 -9.59
CA LEU A 56 0.13 -1.25 -9.66
C LEU A 56 0.95 -0.47 -8.63
N MET A 57 1.15 -1.02 -7.43
CA MET A 57 2.04 -0.43 -6.43
C MET A 57 3.50 -0.41 -6.90
N ASP A 58 3.95 -1.48 -7.54
CA ASP A 58 5.31 -1.55 -8.10
C ASP A 58 5.50 -0.52 -9.22
N ALA A 59 4.50 -0.39 -10.10
CA ALA A 59 4.52 0.61 -11.16
C ALA A 59 4.51 2.05 -10.62
N GLU A 60 3.66 2.34 -9.64
CA GLU A 60 3.62 3.64 -8.96
C GLU A 60 4.95 3.96 -8.27
N SER A 61 5.56 2.98 -7.58
CA SER A 61 6.85 3.15 -6.91
C SER A 61 7.98 3.43 -7.90
N ALA A 62 7.96 2.79 -9.07
CA ALA A 62 8.91 3.07 -10.14
C ALA A 62 8.75 4.51 -10.65
N MET A 63 7.52 4.92 -10.97
CA MET A 63 7.24 6.29 -11.42
C MET A 63 7.63 7.35 -10.37
N GLN A 64 7.37 7.09 -9.09
CA GLN A 64 7.77 7.99 -8.00
C GLN A 64 9.28 8.10 -7.87
N THR A 65 10.02 7.00 -8.04
CA THR A 65 11.49 7.01 -7.97
C THR A 65 12.09 7.80 -9.12
N GLU A 66 11.60 7.57 -10.35
CA GLU A 66 12.04 8.34 -11.52
C GLU A 66 11.75 9.83 -11.37
N MET A 67 10.54 10.19 -10.91
CA MET A 67 10.17 11.58 -10.67
C MET A 67 11.06 12.21 -9.59
N ARG A 68 11.35 11.48 -8.50
CA ARG A 68 12.24 11.94 -7.44
C ARG A 68 13.63 12.26 -8.00
N ASP A 69 14.21 11.36 -8.80
CA ASP A 69 15.55 11.56 -9.37
C ASP A 69 15.62 12.78 -10.27
N ILE A 70 14.56 13.02 -11.05
CA ILE A 70 14.44 14.22 -11.89
C ILE A 70 14.38 15.49 -11.03
N ILE A 71 13.52 15.50 -10.01
CA ILE A 71 13.37 16.65 -9.10
C ILE A 71 14.68 16.92 -8.36
N GLU A 72 15.29 15.91 -7.76
CA GLU A 72 16.57 16.05 -7.06
C GLU A 72 17.66 16.57 -7.99
N THR A 73 17.72 16.08 -9.23
CA THR A 73 18.69 16.56 -10.22
C THR A 73 18.45 18.03 -10.58
N ASP A 74 17.19 18.42 -10.80
CA ASP A 74 16.82 19.80 -11.13
C ASP A 74 17.11 20.76 -9.96
N GLU A 75 16.77 20.36 -8.73
CA GLU A 75 17.10 21.12 -7.52
C GLU A 75 18.60 21.32 -7.37
N LYS A 76 19.43 20.29 -7.63
CA LYS A 76 20.88 20.42 -7.59
C LYS A 76 21.44 21.31 -8.69
N LYS A 77 20.83 21.31 -9.87
CA LYS A 77 21.18 22.25 -10.96
C LYS A 77 20.85 23.68 -10.57
N ASN A 78 19.66 23.93 -10.04
CA ASN A 78 19.23 25.26 -9.59
C ASN A 78 20.10 25.77 -8.42
N ASP A 79 20.50 24.90 -7.49
CA ASP A 79 21.42 25.23 -6.40
C ASP A 79 22.81 25.63 -6.93
N LEU A 80 23.33 24.88 -7.91
CA LEU A 80 24.59 25.22 -8.58
C LEU A 80 24.49 26.57 -9.32
N GLU A 81 23.42 26.81 -10.07
CA GLU A 81 23.18 28.06 -10.78
C GLU A 81 23.16 29.26 -9.80
N ALA A 82 22.38 29.13 -8.72
CA ALA A 82 22.32 30.15 -7.67
C ALA A 82 23.69 30.38 -7.03
N TYR A 83 24.46 29.32 -6.78
CA TYR A 83 25.82 29.42 -6.25
C TYR A 83 26.75 30.17 -7.21
N ILE A 84 26.73 29.85 -8.51
CA ILE A 84 27.56 30.53 -9.52
C ILE A 84 27.26 32.02 -9.54
N PHE A 85 25.98 32.41 -9.63
CA PHE A 85 25.59 33.82 -9.63
C PHE A 85 26.01 34.53 -8.34
N ASN A 86 25.77 33.91 -7.19
CA ASN A 86 26.11 34.49 -5.90
C ASN A 86 27.62 34.67 -5.71
N MET A 87 28.41 33.67 -6.09
CA MET A 87 29.87 33.71 -5.95
C MET A 87 30.50 34.68 -6.95
N ARG A 88 29.98 34.78 -8.17
CA ARG A 88 30.45 35.76 -9.17
C ARG A 88 30.24 37.20 -8.69
N ASP A 89 29.09 37.49 -8.09
CA ASP A 89 28.80 38.79 -7.48
C ASP A 89 29.74 39.09 -6.31
N LYS A 90 29.91 38.13 -5.39
CA LYS A 90 30.76 38.30 -4.20
C LYS A 90 32.26 38.41 -4.51
N CYS A 91 32.74 37.71 -5.54
CA CYS A 91 34.12 37.77 -6.01
C CYS A 91 34.38 38.92 -6.98
N SER A 92 33.35 39.64 -7.41
CA SER A 92 33.51 40.80 -8.29
C SER A 92 34.36 41.89 -7.65
N GLU A 93 34.82 42.84 -8.47
CA GLU A 93 35.65 43.97 -8.02
C GLU A 93 34.90 44.92 -7.05
N SER A 94 33.57 44.80 -6.96
CA SER A 94 32.73 45.50 -5.99
C SER A 94 32.19 44.58 -4.89
N GLY A 95 32.58 43.31 -4.90
CA GLY A 95 32.06 42.28 -4.02
C GLY A 95 32.78 42.20 -2.67
N ILE A 96 32.13 41.54 -1.71
CA ILE A 96 32.60 41.39 -0.33
C ILE A 96 33.93 40.63 -0.19
N TYR A 97 34.28 39.80 -1.17
CA TYR A 97 35.49 38.97 -1.11
C TYR A 97 36.71 39.61 -1.77
N LYS A 98 36.57 40.79 -2.40
CA LYS A 98 37.67 41.47 -3.09
C LYS A 98 38.93 41.60 -2.23
N ASP A 99 38.79 42.01 -0.97
CA ASP A 99 39.92 42.28 -0.08
C ASP A 99 40.50 41.01 0.58
N PHE A 100 39.84 39.86 0.39
CA PHE A 100 40.23 38.57 0.96
C PHE A 100 40.83 37.60 -0.05
N ILE A 101 40.69 37.88 -1.36
CA ILE A 101 41.20 37.05 -2.45
C ILE A 101 42.28 37.78 -3.25
N SER A 102 43.34 37.07 -3.62
CA SER A 102 44.37 37.64 -4.49
C SER A 102 43.84 37.82 -5.92
N ALA A 103 44.35 38.81 -6.66
CA ALA A 103 43.97 39.04 -8.05
C ALA A 103 44.12 37.80 -8.97
N PRO A 104 45.23 37.04 -8.93
CA PRO A 104 45.36 35.85 -9.79
C PRO A 104 44.37 34.74 -9.39
N GLU A 105 44.14 34.52 -8.10
CA GLU A 105 43.18 33.51 -7.63
C GLU A 105 41.74 33.87 -8.02
N ARG A 106 41.38 35.16 -7.97
CA ARG A 106 40.07 35.65 -8.41
C ARG A 106 39.83 35.38 -9.89
N GLU A 107 40.82 35.64 -10.74
CA GLU A 107 40.72 35.38 -12.18
C GLU A 107 40.57 33.88 -12.46
N THR A 108 41.37 33.04 -11.79
CA THR A 108 41.25 31.58 -11.93
C THR A 108 39.88 31.08 -11.48
N PHE A 109 39.40 31.55 -10.32
CA PHE A 109 38.11 31.12 -9.78
C PHE A 109 36.95 31.60 -10.64
N THR A 110 37.02 32.83 -11.16
CA THR A 110 36.00 33.37 -12.08
C THR A 110 35.98 32.60 -13.40
N SER A 111 37.15 32.22 -13.93
CA SER A 111 37.24 31.35 -15.11
C SER A 111 36.60 29.99 -14.87
N ASP A 112 36.81 29.40 -13.70
CA ASP A 112 36.21 28.11 -13.35
C ASP A 112 34.69 28.22 -13.15
N LEU A 113 34.18 29.31 -12.57
CA LEU A 113 32.75 29.60 -12.49
C LEU A 113 32.12 29.75 -13.88
N THR A 114 32.77 30.44 -14.82
CA THR A 114 32.28 30.56 -16.21
C THR A 114 32.25 29.20 -16.91
N LYS A 115 33.27 28.36 -16.75
CA LYS A 115 33.24 26.99 -17.32
C LYS A 115 32.09 26.16 -16.74
N ALA A 116 31.79 26.32 -15.46
CA ALA A 116 30.67 25.64 -14.82
C ALA A 116 29.31 26.16 -15.32
N GLU A 117 29.19 27.47 -15.57
CA GLU A 117 28.04 28.12 -16.21
C GLU A 117 27.83 27.60 -17.64
N ASP A 118 28.89 27.55 -18.45
CA ASP A 118 28.86 27.00 -19.81
C ASP A 118 28.43 25.52 -19.81
N TRP A 119 28.96 24.72 -18.88
CA TRP A 119 28.55 23.32 -18.71
C TRP A 119 27.07 23.18 -18.34
N LEU A 120 26.56 24.04 -17.47
CA LEU A 120 25.15 24.03 -17.07
C LEU A 120 24.25 24.26 -18.30
N TYR A 121 24.57 25.24 -19.15
CA TYR A 121 23.79 25.57 -20.33
C TYR A 121 23.92 24.53 -21.45
N ASP A 122 25.12 23.98 -21.68
CA ASP A 122 25.32 22.88 -22.65
C ASP A 122 24.55 21.62 -22.26
N THR A 123 24.46 21.33 -20.96
CA THR A 123 23.75 20.14 -20.45
C THR A 123 22.24 20.36 -20.36
N PHE A 124 21.77 21.61 -20.37
CA PHE A 124 20.34 21.94 -20.34
C PHE A 124 19.64 21.53 -21.65
N ASP A 125 20.29 21.74 -22.79
CA ASP A 125 19.76 21.37 -24.11
C ASP A 125 19.93 19.85 -24.41
N ALA A 126 20.87 19.19 -23.73
CA ALA A 126 21.11 17.76 -23.89
C ALA A 126 20.03 16.86 -23.25
N THR A 127 19.15 17.40 -22.40
CA THR A 127 18.08 16.62 -21.77
C THR A 127 16.80 16.55 -22.60
N LYS A 128 16.87 16.14 -23.88
CA LYS A 128 15.74 15.46 -24.57
C LYS A 128 16.08 14.91 -25.97
N THR A 129 16.61 13.70 -26.02
CA THR A 129 16.28 12.72 -27.08
C THR A 129 16.24 11.33 -26.48
#